data_AF-A0A3A5B2D4-F1
#
_entry.id   AF-A0A3A5B2D4-F1
#
_cell.length_a   1.000
_cell.length_b   1.000
_cell.length_c   1.000
_cell.angle_alpha   90.00
_cell.angle_beta   90.00
_cell.angle_gamma   90.00
#
_symmetry.space_group_name_H-M   'P 1'
#
loop_
_entity.id
_entity.type
_entity.pdbx_description
1 polymer ?
#
loop_
_entity_poly.entity_id
_entity_poly.type
_entity_poly.pdbx_seq_one_letter_code
_entity_poly.pdbx_strand_id
1 'polypeptide(L)' 'MGEVESLKLKGQSPRFAYEDLEVWKRAVDFSLKVIDTVEQISTDRKHYRLLEQIEVCSTSAPMNIAEGKGRFSKK' A
#
# COMPACT_ATOMS: atom_id res chain seq x y z
N MET A 1 40.64 4.05 11.93
CA MET A 1 39.43 4.90 11.95
C MET A 1 38.61 4.82 10.66
N GLY A 2 38.97 3.99 9.65
CA GLY A 2 38.29 3.95 8.35
C GLY A 2 37.34 2.76 8.08
N GLU A 3 37.28 1.76 8.96
CA GLU A 3 36.42 0.57 8.74
C GLU A 3 35.03 0.66 9.42
N VAL A 4 34.87 1.56 10.39
CA VAL A 4 33.62 1.71 11.15
C VAL A 4 32.52 2.49 10.40
N GLU A 5 32.85 3.16 9.29
CA GLU A 5 31.89 3.93 8.50
C GLU A 5 31.22 3.11 7.37
N SER A 6 31.86 2.00 6.95
CA SER A 6 31.37 1.14 5.86
C SER A 6 30.21 0.22 6.25
N LEU A 7 29.94 0.05 7.55
CA LEU A 7 28.91 -0.86 8.06
C LEU A 7 27.50 -0.27 8.15
N LYS A 8 27.30 1.01 7.78
CA LYS A 8 25.97 1.67 7.84
C LYS A 8 25.03 1.37 6.67
N LEU A 9 25.45 0.62 5.65
CA LEU A 9 24.68 0.45 4.40
C LEU A 9 23.94 -0.89 4.27
N LYS A 10 24.04 -1.81 5.24
CA LYS A 10 23.53 -3.20 5.11
C LYS A 10 22.08 -3.43 5.55
N GLY A 11 21.25 -2.39 5.64
CA GLY A 11 19.88 -2.53 6.19
C GLY A 11 18.78 -1.69 5.53
N GLN A 12 19.07 -0.93 4.47
CA GLN A 12 18.02 -0.18 3.78
C GLN A 12 17.53 -0.97 2.57
N SER A 13 16.31 -1.53 2.69
CA SER A 13 15.54 -1.94 1.52
C SER A 13 15.44 -0.76 0.54
N PRO A 14 15.63 -0.98 -0.77
CA PRO A 14 15.47 0.09 -1.75
C PRO A 14 14.06 0.67 -1.62
N ARG A 15 13.99 1.99 -1.41
CA ARG A 15 12.72 2.71 -1.27
C ARG A 15 12.11 2.96 -2.64
N PHE A 16 10.84 2.63 -2.84
CA PHE A 16 10.18 2.94 -4.10
C PHE A 16 9.74 4.41 -4.14
N ALA A 17 9.87 5.06 -5.30
CA ALA A 17 9.56 6.49 -5.47
C ALA A 17 8.09 6.87 -5.24
N TYR A 18 7.17 5.91 -5.27
CA TYR A 18 5.76 6.14 -4.93
C TYR A 18 5.52 6.23 -3.42
N GLU A 19 6.43 5.69 -2.59
CA GLU A 19 6.28 5.72 -1.13
C GLU A 19 6.37 7.13 -0.56
N ASP A 20 6.97 8.08 -1.29
CA ASP A 20 7.02 9.48 -0.91
C ASP A 20 5.72 10.23 -1.23
N LEU A 21 4.83 9.66 -2.05
CA LEU A 21 3.56 10.28 -2.42
C LEU A 21 2.59 10.24 -1.24
N GLU A 22 2.20 11.42 -0.76
CA GLU A 22 1.19 11.54 0.30
C GLU A 22 -0.14 10.89 -0.09
N VAL A 23 -0.55 11.01 -1.35
CA VAL A 23 -1.77 10.36 -1.87
C VAL A 23 -1.66 8.83 -1.86
N TRP A 24 -0.46 8.27 -2.07
CA TRP A 24 -0.26 6.83 -1.97
C TRP A 24 -0.38 6.35 -0.52
N LYS A 25 0.25 7.06 0.42
CA LYS A 25 0.15 6.75 1.87
C LYS A 25 -1.31 6.77 2.33
N ARG A 26 -2.06 7.81 1.97
CA ARG A 26 -3.49 7.92 2.29
C ARG A 26 -4.32 6.82 1.66
N ALA A 27 -3.97 6.37 0.45
CA ALA A 27 -4.64 5.26 -0.21
C ALA A 27 -4.35 3.93 0.51
N VAL A 28 -3.10 3.70 0.96
CA VAL A 28 -2.75 2.53 1.80
C VAL A 28 -3.52 2.56 3.12
N ASP A 29 -3.51 3.69 3.82
CA ASP A 29 -4.25 3.85 5.09
C ASP A 29 -5.76 3.65 4.89
N PHE A 30 -6.31 4.08 3.77
CA PHE A 30 -7.70 3.82 3.40
C PHE A 30 -7.96 2.32 3.19
N SER A 31 -7.11 1.61 2.45
CA SER A 31 -7.24 0.17 2.26
C SER A 31 -7.19 -0.59 3.58
N LEU A 32 -6.26 -0.22 4.49
CA LEU A 32 -6.15 -0.83 5.82
C LEU A 32 -7.45 -0.64 6.63
N LYS A 33 -7.99 0.59 6.68
CA LYS A 33 -9.25 0.86 7.36
C LYS A 33 -10.43 0.08 6.79
N VAL A 34 -10.46 -0.12 5.47
CA VAL A 34 -11.51 -0.91 4.82
C VAL A 34 -11.41 -2.37 5.24
N ILE A 35 -10.20 -2.96 5.20
CA ILE A 35 -9.97 -4.35 5.64
C ILE A 35 -10.36 -4.51 7.11
N ASP A 36 -9.86 -3.65 7.99
CA ASP A 36 -10.19 -3.67 9.43
C ASP A 36 -11.71 -3.55 9.67
N THR A 37 -12.39 -2.71 8.89
CA THR A 37 -13.85 -2.55 9.00
C THR A 37 -14.56 -3.81 8.55
N VAL A 38 -14.15 -4.40 7.42
CA VAL A 38 -14.75 -5.61 6.86
C VAL A 38 -14.60 -6.81 7.80
N GLU A 39 -13.43 -6.98 8.43
CA GLU A 39 -13.18 -8.04 9.41
C GLU A 39 -14.12 -7.97 10.63
N GLN A 40 -14.59 -6.77 10.97
CA GLN A 40 -15.50 -6.54 12.10
C GLN A 40 -16.98 -6.70 11.75
N ILE A 41 -17.34 -6.88 10.48
CA ILE A 41 -18.74 -7.02 10.06
C ILE A 41 -19.26 -8.41 10.44
N SER A 42 -20.09 -8.46 11.48
CA SER A 42 -20.92 -9.62 11.82
C SER A 42 -22.37 -9.39 11.39
N THR A 43 -22.84 -10.11 10.37
CA THR A 43 -24.22 -10.01 9.87
C THR A 43 -24.86 -11.38 9.74
N ASP A 44 -26.16 -11.47 10.00
CA ASP A 44 -26.97 -12.70 9.95
C ASP A 44 -26.88 -13.38 8.58
N ARG A 45 -26.78 -12.58 7.52
CA ARG A 45 -26.49 -13.03 6.17
C ARG A 45 -25.01 -12.85 5.90
N LYS A 46 -24.36 -13.93 5.49
CA LYS A 46 -22.95 -13.95 5.11
C LYS A 46 -22.75 -13.23 3.76
N HIS A 47 -22.52 -11.92 3.79
CA HIS A 47 -22.22 -11.10 2.61
C HIS A 47 -20.77 -11.26 2.09
N TYR A 48 -20.15 -12.42 2.29
CA TYR A 48 -18.72 -12.64 2.07
C TYR A 48 -18.24 -12.21 0.69
N ARG A 49 -19.02 -12.47 -0.37
CA ARG A 49 -18.65 -12.03 -1.72
C ARG A 49 -18.49 -10.52 -1.84
N LEU A 50 -19.37 -9.74 -1.22
CA LEU A 50 -19.30 -8.28 -1.27
C LEU A 50 -18.13 -7.76 -0.42
N LEU A 51 -17.92 -8.37 0.74
CA LEU A 51 -16.84 -8.04 1.66
C LEU A 51 -15.47 -8.27 1.02
N GLU A 52 -15.24 -9.46 0.45
CA GLU A 52 -14.01 -9.79 -0.29
C GLU A 52 -13.78 -8.84 -1.50
N GLN A 53 -14.85 -8.50 -2.23
CA GLN A 53 -14.75 -7.57 -3.36
C GLN A 53 -14.35 -6.16 -2.92
N ILE A 54 -14.83 -5.70 -1.76
CA ILE A 54 -14.49 -4.39 -1.21
C ILE A 54 -13.02 -4.36 -0.77
N GLU A 55 -12.51 -5.40 -0.12
CA GLU A 55 -11.10 -5.52 0.25
C GLU A 55 -10.20 -5.41 -1.00
N VAL A 56 -10.48 -6.23 -2.02
CA VAL A 56 -9.70 -6.23 -3.28
C VAL A 56 -9.80 -4.89 -4.01
N CYS A 57 -10.99 -4.29 -4.09
CA CYS A 57 -11.18 -3.00 -4.74
C CYS A 57 -10.37 -1.90 -4.03
N SER A 58 -10.39 -1.89 -2.69
CA SER A 58 -9.72 -0.87 -1.88
C SER A 58 -8.20 -0.90 -2.07
N THR A 59 -7.60 -2.09 -2.21
CA THR A 59 -6.14 -2.24 -2.44
C THR A 59 -5.74 -1.86 -3.86
N SER A 60 -6.66 -1.83 -4.83
CA SER A 60 -6.35 -1.41 -6.19
C SER A 60 -5.95 0.07 -6.30
N ALA A 61 -6.43 0.93 -5.41
CA ALA A 61 -6.11 2.35 -5.43
C ALA A 61 -4.62 2.64 -5.21
N PRO A 62 -3.98 2.19 -4.11
CA PRO A 62 -2.54 2.39 -3.93
C PRO A 62 -1.70 1.69 -5.02
N MET A 63 -2.14 0.52 -5.52
CA MET A 63 -1.45 -0.17 -6.63
C MET A 63 -1.44 0.66 -7.92
N ASN A 64 -2.59 1.22 -8.31
CA ASN A 64 -2.69 2.05 -9.50
C ASN A 64 -1.89 3.37 -9.38
N ILE A 65 -1.81 3.95 -8.17
CA ILE A 65 -0.97 5.14 -7.91
C ILE A 65 0.51 4.77 -8.04
N ALA A 66 0.94 3.66 -7.45
CA ALA A 66 2.32 3.19 -7.54
C ALA A 66 2.74 2.92 -8.99
N GLU A 67 1.89 2.23 -9.75
CA GLU A 67 2.09 1.98 -11.18
C GLU A 67 2.14 3.30 -11.97
N GLY A 68 1.23 4.23 -11.69
CA GLY A 68 1.19 5.57 -12.28
C GLY A 68 2.48 6.35 -12.08
N LYS A 69 3.05 6.31 -10.86
CA LYS A 69 4.31 6.98 -10.54
C LYS A 69 5.52 6.34 -11.22
N GLY A 70 5.49 5.02 -11.43
CA GLY A 70 6.53 4.28 -12.16
C GLY A 70 6.49 4.48 -13.68
N ARG A 71 5.38 4.99 -14.23
CA ARG A 71 5.26 5.31 -15.65
C ARG A 71 5.95 6.64 -15.99
N PHE A 72 7.14 6.56 -16.58
CA PHE A 72 7.78 7.70 -17.25
C PHE A 72 7.19 7.90 -18.65
N SER A 73 5.90 8.26 -18.73
CA SER A 73 5.28 8.55 -20.02
C SER A 73 5.62 9.98 -20.46
N LYS A 74 6.39 10.12 -21.54
CA LYS A 74 6.50 11.36 -22.34
C LYS A 74 5.32 11.39 -23.31
N LYS A 75 4.11 11.60 -22.80
CA LYS A 75 2.98 11.89 -23.68
C LYS A 75 2.97 13.35 -24.07
#